data_AF-A0A955NN93-F1
#
_entry.id   AF-A0A955NN93-F1
#
_cell.length_a   1.000
_cell.length_b   1.000
_cell.length_c   1.000
_cell.angle_alpha   90.00
_cell.angle_beta   90.00
_cell.angle_gamma   90.00
#
_symmetry.space_group_name_H-M   'P 1'
#
loop_
_entity.id
_entity.type
_entity.pdbx_description
1 polymer ?
#
loop_
_entity_poly.entity_id
_entity_poly.type
_entity_poly.pdbx_seq_one_letter_code
_entity_poly.pdbx_strand_id
1 'polypeptide(L)'
;SQIRPGLGIGSPLKGLSGKPRAGASSNGTNPGELSPPAPLAYDPLMSLSDRTENWIPIEDPLGICWIHRDWVEGLETVGLASFSKWMDLSGIPFREVSMRPKRPVVEIRFESLPKGFYLKRNLETPRAEGFAQKLGISKIQSEARKEVEKITGIAEAGIATQKVIAWGEGTWDGISNASFVATEDLQALPLERYLFHHWKPPLSEESANDKDAIIGALGDLTRRMHSGGWVHRDFYLGHIFVREAGANEDRLCVIDVQRATRRPSWWLRSQIKDLASLHFSADPAFIDEEDRERFLKTYWQTDRFSHYHRFLLSWIRRKGDRIRRHTEKSLGIPYRDFFKNKYY
;
A
#
# COMPACT_ATOMS: atom_id res chain seq x y z
N SER A 1 13.06 -58.45 2.08
CA SER A 1 12.48 -59.27 3.15
C SER A 1 12.36 -58.39 4.39
N GLN A 2 11.14 -58.04 4.79
CA GLN A 2 10.49 -58.54 6.02
C GLN A 2 11.14 -57.94 7.29
N ILE A 3 10.48 -57.31 8.27
CA ILE A 3 9.08 -57.26 8.76
C ILE A 3 9.02 -56.09 9.79
N ARG A 4 7.89 -55.35 9.84
CA ARG A 4 7.35 -54.68 11.05
C ARG A 4 6.31 -55.64 11.66
N PRO A 5 6.04 -55.72 12.98
CA PRO A 5 5.30 -54.70 13.77
C PRO A 5 5.73 -54.68 15.28
N GLY A 6 5.20 -53.94 16.26
CA GLY A 6 4.10 -52.98 16.44
C GLY A 6 3.92 -52.68 17.95
N LEU A 7 3.32 -51.52 18.25
CA LEU A 7 2.45 -51.11 19.39
C LEU A 7 2.67 -51.57 20.87
N GLY A 8 2.52 -50.61 21.81
CA GLY A 8 1.93 -50.91 23.15
C GLY A 8 2.34 -50.05 24.38
N ILE A 9 1.69 -48.89 24.57
CA ILE A 9 1.02 -48.35 25.81
C ILE A 9 1.64 -48.57 27.21
N GLY A 10 1.75 -47.48 28.01
CA GLY A 10 1.72 -47.57 29.48
C GLY A 10 2.11 -46.30 30.26
N SER A 11 1.12 -45.53 30.73
CA SER A 11 1.28 -44.51 31.80
C SER A 11 1.39 -45.16 33.19
N PRO A 12 1.82 -44.41 34.22
CA PRO A 12 0.88 -44.21 35.33
C PRO A 12 0.85 -42.79 35.93
N LEU A 13 -0.27 -42.55 36.62
CA LEU A 13 -0.78 -41.36 37.30
C LEU A 13 -0.22 -41.13 38.72
N LYS A 14 -0.61 -39.95 39.28
CA LYS A 14 -0.67 -39.48 40.70
C LYS A 14 0.50 -38.57 41.10
N GLY A 15 0.35 -37.34 41.59
CA GLY A 15 -0.78 -36.64 42.24
C GLY A 15 -0.45 -36.43 43.73
N LEU A 16 -0.52 -35.17 44.22
CA LEU A 16 -0.66 -34.64 45.62
C LEU A 16 0.11 -33.30 45.76
N SER A 17 -0.56 -32.14 45.74
CA SER A 17 -1.18 -31.40 46.87
C SER A 17 -0.21 -30.68 47.81
N GLY A 18 -0.32 -29.34 47.93
CA GLY A 18 0.28 -28.57 49.02
C GLY A 18 0.53 -27.08 48.73
N LYS A 19 -0.42 -26.22 49.10
CA LYS A 19 -0.19 -24.81 49.54
C LYS A 19 -0.44 -24.78 51.07
N PRO A 20 -0.19 -23.70 51.85
CA PRO A 20 0.43 -22.38 51.55
C PRO A 20 1.49 -21.93 52.60
N ARG A 21 2.26 -20.86 52.33
CA ARG A 21 2.48 -19.73 53.28
C ARG A 21 3.24 -18.56 52.68
N ALA A 22 3.03 -17.42 53.33
CA ALA A 22 3.29 -16.04 52.96
C ALA A 22 4.77 -15.63 52.83
N GLY A 23 5.00 -14.59 52.04
CA GLY A 23 6.22 -13.81 52.00
C GLY A 23 5.97 -12.52 51.22
N ALA A 24 5.85 -11.41 51.94
CA ALA A 24 5.62 -10.08 51.40
C ALA A 24 6.88 -9.52 50.72
N SER A 25 6.64 -8.52 49.85
CA SER A 25 7.48 -7.36 49.58
C SER A 25 8.05 -7.23 48.17
N SER A 26 7.72 -6.05 47.62
CA SER A 26 8.45 -5.25 46.63
C SER A 26 8.15 -5.45 45.15
N ASN A 27 7.97 -4.28 44.53
CA ASN A 27 8.30 -3.89 43.16
C ASN A 27 7.18 -3.75 42.15
N GLY A 28 7.17 -2.55 41.56
CA GLY A 28 6.95 -2.38 40.14
C GLY A 28 5.57 -1.87 39.78
N THR A 29 5.41 -0.54 39.80
CA THR A 29 4.52 0.13 38.85
C THR A 29 4.84 -0.38 37.44
N ASN A 30 3.97 -1.24 36.91
CA ASN A 30 4.03 -1.73 35.53
C ASN A 30 3.93 -0.53 34.56
N PRO A 31 4.91 -0.29 33.67
CA PRO A 31 4.73 0.64 32.57
C PRO A 31 3.72 0.03 31.58
N GLY A 32 2.76 0.88 31.18
CA GLY A 32 1.59 0.57 30.36
C GLY A 32 1.78 -0.54 29.34
N GLU A 33 0.97 -1.58 29.52
CA GLU A 33 0.64 -2.58 28.51
C GLU A 33 0.02 -1.84 27.31
N LEU A 34 0.82 -1.55 26.28
CA LEU A 34 0.36 -1.04 24.99
C LEU A 34 -0.47 -2.14 24.32
N SER A 35 -1.72 -2.26 24.73
CA SER A 35 -2.72 -3.02 24.02
C SER A 35 -2.89 -2.40 22.63
N PRO A 36 -2.94 -3.20 21.55
CA PRO A 36 -3.27 -2.68 20.24
C PRO A 36 -4.63 -1.96 20.31
N PRO A 37 -4.81 -0.83 19.60
CA PRO A 37 -6.06 -0.08 19.64
C PRO A 37 -7.24 -0.99 19.27
N ALA A 38 -8.33 -0.86 20.02
CA ALA A 38 -9.54 -1.62 19.81
C ALA A 38 -10.04 -1.42 18.36
N PRO A 39 -10.50 -2.48 17.68
CA PRO A 39 -11.04 -2.37 16.33
C PRO A 39 -12.26 -1.45 16.29
N LEU A 40 -12.23 -0.43 15.42
CA LEU A 40 -13.46 0.10 14.85
C LEU A 40 -14.14 -1.04 14.08
N ALA A 41 -15.36 -1.40 14.49
CA ALA A 41 -16.17 -2.39 13.80
C ALA A 41 -16.51 -1.88 12.40
N TYR A 42 -16.21 -2.66 11.37
CA TYR A 42 -16.53 -2.35 9.98
C TYR A 42 -17.07 -3.60 9.30
N ASP A 43 -18.26 -3.46 8.74
CA ASP A 43 -18.99 -4.47 7.98
C ASP A 43 -18.52 -4.47 6.50
N PRO A 44 -17.93 -5.56 5.99
CA PRO A 44 -17.44 -5.63 4.61
C PRO A 44 -18.54 -5.62 3.54
N LEU A 45 -19.81 -5.83 3.90
CA LEU A 45 -20.92 -5.87 2.95
C LEU A 45 -21.69 -4.55 2.86
N MET A 46 -21.50 -3.62 3.80
CA MET A 46 -22.15 -2.29 3.77
C MET A 46 -21.39 -1.23 2.96
N SER A 47 -20.10 -1.43 2.65
CA SER A 47 -19.25 -0.31 2.22
C SER A 47 -19.19 0.01 0.73
N LEU A 48 -19.92 -0.74 -0.11
CA LEU A 48 -20.19 -0.35 -1.50
C LEU A 48 -21.64 0.11 -1.69
N SER A 49 -22.57 -0.31 -0.83
CA SER A 49 -23.99 0.02 -0.94
C SER A 49 -24.35 1.39 -0.37
N ASP A 50 -23.61 1.91 0.62
CA ASP A 50 -23.84 3.26 1.18
C ASP A 50 -23.29 4.40 0.29
N ARG A 51 -22.83 4.11 -0.94
CA ARG A 51 -22.04 5.02 -1.80
C ARG A 51 -22.61 5.26 -3.20
N THR A 52 -23.83 4.84 -3.50
CA THR A 52 -24.42 4.95 -4.84
C THR A 52 -24.62 6.39 -5.31
N GLU A 53 -24.66 7.38 -4.41
CA GLU A 53 -24.90 8.79 -4.79
C GLU A 53 -23.74 9.43 -5.57
N ASN A 54 -22.50 9.00 -5.37
CA ASN A 54 -21.33 9.62 -6.01
C ASN A 54 -20.81 8.84 -7.22
N TRP A 55 -21.31 7.63 -7.46
CA TRP A 55 -20.89 6.78 -8.57
C TRP A 55 -22.04 6.59 -9.54
N ILE A 56 -21.90 7.12 -10.75
CA ILE A 56 -22.89 6.98 -11.81
C ILE A 56 -22.56 5.72 -12.62
N PRO A 57 -23.41 4.67 -12.56
CA PRO A 57 -23.22 3.49 -13.39
C PRO A 57 -23.57 3.79 -14.84
N ILE A 58 -22.74 3.31 -15.77
CA ILE A 58 -22.96 3.44 -17.21
C ILE A 58 -22.83 2.06 -17.84
N GLU A 59 -23.95 1.58 -18.38
CA GLU A 59 -24.01 0.30 -19.08
C GLU A 59 -23.40 0.42 -20.49
N ASP A 60 -22.70 -0.63 -20.91
CA ASP A 60 -22.07 -0.75 -22.22
C ASP A 60 -22.24 -2.19 -22.71
N PRO A 61 -22.38 -2.45 -24.03
CA PRO A 61 -22.52 -3.81 -24.54
C PRO A 61 -21.37 -4.76 -24.13
N LEU A 62 -20.20 -4.21 -23.82
CA LEU A 62 -19.01 -4.96 -23.42
C LEU A 62 -18.82 -4.97 -21.90
N GLY A 63 -19.63 -4.29 -21.10
CA GLY A 63 -19.48 -4.29 -19.65
C GLY A 63 -20.21 -3.16 -18.94
N ILE A 64 -19.65 -2.72 -17.83
CA ILE A 64 -20.17 -1.60 -17.05
C ILE A 64 -19.00 -0.79 -16.51
N CYS A 65 -19.15 0.53 -16.48
CA CYS A 65 -18.27 1.39 -15.70
C CYS A 65 -19.06 2.23 -14.71
N TRP A 66 -18.33 2.72 -13.71
CA TRP A 66 -18.82 3.67 -12.72
C TRP A 66 -17.92 4.89 -12.81
N ILE A 67 -18.53 6.06 -13.01
CA ILE A 67 -17.82 7.34 -13.06
C ILE A 67 -18.20 8.16 -11.83
N HIS A 68 -17.20 8.77 -11.19
CA HIS A 68 -17.44 9.68 -10.08
C HIS A 68 -18.23 10.90 -10.58
N ARG A 69 -19.30 11.28 -9.88
CA ARG A 69 -20.24 12.36 -10.26
C ARG A 69 -19.55 13.64 -10.76
N ASP A 70 -18.47 14.06 -10.11
CA ASP A 70 -17.75 15.29 -10.42
C ASP A 70 -16.96 15.22 -11.74
N TRP A 71 -16.83 14.03 -12.31
CA TRP A 71 -16.08 13.77 -13.54
C TRP A 71 -16.97 13.40 -14.73
N VAL A 72 -18.28 13.17 -14.54
CA VAL A 72 -19.18 12.68 -15.60
C VAL A 72 -19.20 13.61 -16.81
N GLU A 73 -19.58 14.88 -16.62
CA GLU A 73 -19.72 15.85 -17.71
C GLU A 73 -18.39 16.06 -18.47
N GLY A 74 -17.29 16.17 -17.72
CA GLY A 74 -15.96 16.35 -18.30
C GLY A 74 -15.51 15.13 -19.11
N LEU A 75 -15.73 13.91 -18.60
CA LEU A 75 -15.36 12.66 -19.27
C LEU A 75 -16.24 12.37 -20.50
N GLU A 76 -17.52 12.73 -20.44
CA GLU A 76 -18.42 12.67 -21.59
C GLU A 76 -17.94 13.57 -22.73
N THR A 77 -17.56 14.81 -22.40
CA THR A 77 -17.07 15.80 -23.38
C THR A 77 -15.83 15.32 -24.13
N VAL A 78 -14.95 14.56 -23.46
CA VAL A 78 -13.71 14.03 -24.06
C VAL A 78 -13.86 12.61 -24.61
N GLY A 79 -15.08 12.07 -24.64
CA GLY A 79 -15.37 10.76 -25.24
C GLY A 79 -15.02 9.54 -24.39
N LEU A 80 -14.80 9.70 -23.08
CA LEU A 80 -14.50 8.64 -22.12
C LEU A 80 -15.71 8.34 -21.22
N ALA A 81 -16.86 8.09 -21.86
CA ALA A 81 -18.15 7.93 -21.18
C ALA A 81 -18.56 6.48 -20.92
N SER A 82 -17.92 5.48 -21.53
CA SER A 82 -18.38 4.08 -21.44
C SER A 82 -17.23 3.08 -21.32
N PHE A 83 -17.52 1.87 -20.84
CA PHE A 83 -16.52 0.82 -20.66
C PHE A 83 -15.69 0.57 -21.94
N SER A 84 -16.34 0.45 -23.10
CA SER A 84 -15.64 0.24 -24.37
C SER A 84 -14.67 1.37 -24.71
N LYS A 85 -15.02 2.63 -24.42
CA LYS A 85 -14.15 3.79 -24.63
C LYS A 85 -12.96 3.87 -23.67
N TRP A 86 -13.15 3.41 -22.44
CA TRP A 86 -12.03 3.29 -21.50
C TRP A 86 -11.04 2.18 -21.88
N MET A 87 -11.51 1.17 -22.60
CA MET A 87 -10.67 0.05 -23.04
C MET A 87 -9.98 0.34 -24.39
N ASP A 88 -10.71 0.93 -25.34
CA ASP A 88 -10.21 1.39 -26.64
C ASP A 88 -9.89 2.89 -26.63
N LEU A 89 -8.60 3.18 -26.50
CA LEU A 89 -8.08 4.54 -26.52
C LEU A 89 -7.82 5.06 -27.94
N SER A 90 -8.40 4.45 -28.97
CA SER A 90 -8.27 4.95 -30.34
C SER A 90 -8.79 6.39 -30.45
N GLY A 91 -7.91 7.30 -30.86
CA GLY A 91 -8.22 8.73 -30.97
C GLY A 91 -8.14 9.51 -29.66
N ILE A 92 -7.78 8.86 -28.54
CA ILE A 92 -7.53 9.52 -27.26
C ILE A 92 -6.02 9.78 -27.11
N PRO A 93 -5.57 11.04 -26.97
CA PRO A 93 -4.16 11.31 -26.71
C PRO A 93 -3.76 10.82 -25.32
N PHE A 94 -2.67 10.07 -25.23
CA PHE A 94 -2.12 9.60 -23.97
C PHE A 94 -0.59 9.54 -24.01
N ARG A 95 0.01 9.56 -22.82
CA ARG A 95 1.43 9.26 -22.62
C ARG A 95 1.57 7.87 -21.99
N GLU A 96 2.45 7.05 -22.54
CA GLU A 96 2.75 5.74 -21.97
C GLU A 96 3.55 5.89 -20.68
N VAL A 97 3.06 5.25 -19.60
CA VAL A 97 3.77 5.20 -18.30
C VAL A 97 4.37 3.82 -18.10
N SER A 98 3.60 2.77 -18.39
CA SER A 98 4.09 1.38 -18.35
C SER A 98 3.33 0.51 -19.34
N MET A 99 4.02 -0.03 -20.34
CA MET A 99 3.40 -0.88 -21.38
C MET A 99 3.62 -2.36 -21.12
N ARG A 100 3.25 -2.83 -19.92
CA ARG A 100 3.21 -4.26 -19.64
C ARG A 100 2.05 -4.87 -20.44
N PRO A 101 2.25 -5.95 -21.22
CA PRO A 101 1.23 -6.45 -22.16
C PRO A 101 -0.15 -6.70 -21.54
N LYS A 102 -0.18 -7.18 -20.29
CA LYS A 102 -1.40 -7.54 -19.57
C LYS A 102 -1.95 -6.44 -18.69
N ARG A 103 -1.16 -5.40 -18.43
CA ARG A 103 -1.52 -4.32 -17.53
C ARG A 103 -0.89 -2.99 -17.95
N PRO A 104 -1.33 -2.42 -19.07
CA PRO A 104 -0.81 -1.13 -19.50
C PRO A 104 -1.32 -0.03 -18.56
N VAL A 105 -0.44 0.94 -18.32
CA VAL A 105 -0.70 2.16 -17.57
C VAL A 105 -0.37 3.33 -18.46
N VAL A 106 -1.35 4.20 -18.65
CA VAL A 106 -1.21 5.43 -19.44
C VAL A 106 -1.61 6.63 -18.62
N GLU A 107 -1.07 7.77 -18.96
CA GLU A 107 -1.48 9.07 -18.46
C GLU A 107 -2.28 9.77 -19.55
N ILE A 108 -3.45 10.28 -19.20
CA ILE A 108 -4.35 11.00 -20.09
C ILE A 108 -4.53 12.41 -19.55
N ARG A 109 -4.41 13.40 -20.43
CA ARG A 109 -4.57 14.82 -20.12
C ARG A 109 -5.36 15.48 -21.24
N PHE A 110 -6.33 16.30 -20.85
CA PHE A 110 -7.10 17.15 -21.75
C PHE A 110 -7.06 18.57 -21.20
N GLU A 111 -6.94 19.56 -22.09
CA GLU A 111 -6.98 20.98 -21.69
C GLU A 111 -8.33 21.40 -21.10
N SER A 112 -9.42 20.72 -21.51
CA SER A 112 -10.77 20.94 -21.01
C SER A 112 -11.02 20.39 -19.60
N LEU A 113 -10.09 19.61 -19.05
CA LEU A 113 -10.23 19.00 -17.73
C LEU A 113 -9.27 19.66 -16.72
N PRO A 114 -9.70 19.83 -15.46
CA PRO A 114 -8.89 20.52 -14.45
C PRO A 114 -7.62 19.75 -14.06
N LYS A 115 -7.64 18.42 -14.18
CA LYS A 115 -6.52 17.53 -13.86
C LYS A 115 -6.42 16.41 -14.89
N GLY A 116 -5.19 15.95 -15.10
CA GLY A 116 -4.94 14.68 -15.76
C GLY A 116 -5.34 13.50 -14.88
N PHE A 117 -5.25 12.30 -15.44
CA PHE A 117 -5.48 11.06 -14.72
C PHE A 117 -4.64 9.91 -15.29
N TYR A 118 -4.43 8.90 -14.45
CA TYR A 118 -3.76 7.67 -14.81
C TYR A 118 -4.78 6.56 -15.01
N LEU A 119 -4.72 5.89 -16.15
CA LEU A 119 -5.58 4.77 -16.49
C LEU A 119 -4.77 3.47 -16.45
N LYS A 120 -5.17 2.56 -15.56
CA LYS A 120 -4.65 1.19 -15.46
C LYS A 120 -5.68 0.25 -16.07
N ARG A 121 -5.34 -0.45 -17.15
CA ARG A 121 -6.18 -1.50 -17.73
C ARG A 121 -5.64 -2.87 -17.33
N ASN A 122 -6.52 -3.84 -17.13
CA ASN A 122 -6.19 -5.24 -16.86
C ASN A 122 -6.76 -6.08 -17.99
N LEU A 123 -5.86 -6.70 -18.75
CA LEU A 123 -6.13 -7.48 -19.95
C LEU A 123 -5.71 -8.95 -19.74
N GLU A 124 -5.90 -9.46 -18.54
CA GLU A 124 -5.57 -10.84 -18.20
C GLU A 124 -6.80 -11.53 -17.63
N THR A 125 -7.11 -12.71 -18.17
CA THR A 125 -8.01 -13.66 -17.54
C THR A 125 -7.30 -14.24 -16.30
N PRO A 126 -7.81 -14.04 -15.08
CA PRO A 126 -7.25 -14.66 -13.89
C PRO A 126 -7.06 -16.17 -14.10
N ARG A 127 -5.88 -16.72 -13.80
CA ARG A 127 -5.62 -18.18 -13.88
C ARG A 127 -6.62 -19.00 -13.06
N ALA A 128 -7.16 -18.40 -12.00
CA ALA A 128 -8.18 -19.00 -11.15
C ALA A 128 -9.56 -19.08 -11.83
N GLU A 129 -9.85 -18.31 -12.87
CA GLU A 129 -11.14 -18.39 -13.60
C GLU A 129 -11.30 -19.70 -14.33
N GLY A 130 -10.25 -20.22 -14.96
CA GLY A 130 -10.30 -21.53 -15.60
C GLY A 130 -10.59 -22.68 -14.62
N PHE A 131 -10.30 -22.50 -13.33
CA PHE A 131 -10.58 -23.47 -12.28
C PHE A 131 -11.91 -23.19 -11.56
N ALA A 132 -12.21 -21.93 -11.30
CA ALA A 132 -13.44 -21.46 -10.66
C ALA A 132 -14.68 -21.69 -11.54
N GLN A 133 -14.57 -21.49 -12.86
CA GLN A 133 -15.62 -21.88 -13.81
C GLN A 133 -15.89 -23.39 -13.77
N LYS A 134 -14.84 -24.22 -13.66
CA LYS A 134 -14.99 -25.69 -13.50
C LYS A 134 -15.66 -26.09 -12.19
N LEU A 135 -15.63 -25.23 -11.18
CA LEU A 135 -16.27 -25.43 -9.88
C LEU A 135 -17.62 -24.70 -9.75
N GLY A 136 -18.13 -24.08 -10.81
CA GLY A 136 -19.40 -23.34 -10.75
C GLY A 136 -19.37 -22.06 -9.92
N ILE A 137 -18.18 -21.53 -9.61
CA ILE A 137 -18.02 -20.25 -8.89
C ILE A 137 -18.17 -19.13 -9.91
N SER A 138 -19.33 -18.48 -9.92
CA SER A 138 -19.82 -17.68 -11.05
C SER A 138 -19.30 -16.25 -11.16
N LYS A 139 -18.53 -15.72 -10.21
CA LYS A 139 -17.97 -14.37 -10.37
C LYS A 139 -16.67 -14.17 -9.62
N ILE A 140 -15.55 -14.29 -10.33
CA ILE A 140 -14.27 -13.80 -9.83
C ILE A 140 -14.27 -12.29 -9.96
N GLN A 141 -14.05 -11.64 -8.82
CA GLN A 141 -13.92 -10.19 -8.75
C GLN A 141 -12.79 -9.69 -9.66
N SER A 142 -13.08 -8.65 -10.45
CA SER A 142 -12.11 -8.00 -11.33
C SER A 142 -10.93 -7.40 -10.55
N GLU A 143 -9.77 -7.29 -11.19
CA GLU A 143 -8.60 -6.64 -10.59
C GLU A 143 -8.87 -5.15 -10.31
N ALA A 144 -9.65 -4.49 -11.16
CA ALA A 144 -10.08 -3.13 -10.93
C ALA A 144 -10.89 -2.98 -9.65
N ARG A 145 -11.94 -3.80 -9.45
CA ARG A 145 -12.76 -3.73 -8.24
C ARG A 145 -11.93 -3.97 -6.98
N LYS A 146 -11.02 -4.95 -7.01
CA LYS A 146 -10.09 -5.22 -5.89
C LYS A 146 -9.20 -4.02 -5.56
N GLU A 147 -8.73 -3.29 -6.57
CA GLU A 147 -7.92 -2.08 -6.35
C GLU A 147 -8.78 -0.93 -5.79
N VAL A 148 -9.97 -0.70 -6.34
CA VAL A 148 -10.91 0.32 -5.87
C VAL A 148 -11.31 0.10 -4.41
N GLU A 149 -11.60 -1.14 -4.01
CA GLU A 149 -11.91 -1.49 -2.62
C GLU A 149 -10.74 -1.23 -1.67
N LYS A 150 -9.49 -1.49 -2.10
CA LYS A 150 -8.29 -1.21 -1.30
C LYS A 150 -8.05 0.29 -1.15
N ILE A 151 -8.12 1.04 -2.25
CA ILE A 151 -8.01 2.51 -2.22
C ILE A 151 -9.06 3.07 -1.27
N THR A 152 -10.30 2.62 -1.42
CA THR A 152 -11.43 3.04 -0.60
C THR A 152 -11.19 2.75 0.87
N GLY A 153 -10.85 1.51 1.23
CA GLY A 153 -10.64 1.11 2.62
C GLY A 153 -9.42 1.76 3.29
N ILE A 154 -8.41 2.17 2.50
CA ILE A 154 -7.26 2.95 2.98
C ILE A 154 -7.66 4.41 3.22
N ALA A 155 -8.40 5.01 2.28
CA ALA A 155 -8.94 6.36 2.44
C ALA A 155 -9.89 6.47 3.64
N GLU A 156 -10.78 5.50 3.83
CA GLU A 156 -11.67 5.40 5.01
C GLU A 156 -10.89 5.27 6.33
N ALA A 157 -9.69 4.68 6.30
CA ALA A 157 -8.81 4.63 7.45
C ALA A 157 -8.07 5.98 7.71
N GLY A 158 -8.46 7.05 7.00
CA GLY A 158 -7.88 8.38 7.10
C GLY A 158 -6.49 8.49 6.46
N ILE A 159 -6.09 7.53 5.62
CA ILE A 159 -4.80 7.55 4.94
C ILE A 159 -4.99 8.18 3.56
N ALA A 160 -4.32 9.30 3.33
CA ALA A 160 -4.28 9.95 2.03
C ALA A 160 -3.77 8.98 0.95
N THR A 161 -4.57 8.79 -0.10
CA THR A 161 -4.26 7.92 -1.23
C THR A 161 -4.87 8.47 -2.52
N GLN A 162 -4.58 7.82 -3.65
CA GLN A 162 -5.09 8.19 -4.97
C GLN A 162 -6.63 8.22 -5.00
N LYS A 163 -7.23 9.24 -5.64
CA LYS A 163 -8.68 9.33 -5.82
C LYS A 163 -9.08 8.62 -7.11
N VAL A 164 -10.05 7.71 -7.04
CA VAL A 164 -10.60 7.02 -8.22
C VAL A 164 -11.63 7.92 -8.88
N ILE A 165 -11.51 8.13 -10.19
CA ILE A 165 -12.46 8.95 -10.97
C ILE A 165 -13.40 8.08 -11.80
N ALA A 166 -12.94 6.92 -12.23
CA ALA A 166 -13.72 5.96 -12.98
C ALA A 166 -13.12 4.57 -12.80
N TRP A 167 -13.96 3.55 -12.86
CA TRP A 167 -13.52 2.17 -12.97
C TRP A 167 -14.57 1.34 -13.69
N GLY A 168 -14.20 0.19 -14.23
CA GLY A 168 -15.15 -0.66 -14.92
C GLY A 168 -14.66 -2.08 -15.07
N GLU A 169 -15.61 -2.97 -15.36
CA GLU A 169 -15.36 -4.39 -15.59
C GLU A 169 -16.29 -4.91 -16.67
N GLY A 170 -15.80 -5.87 -17.46
CA GLY A 170 -16.50 -6.36 -18.62
C GLY A 170 -15.69 -7.38 -19.41
N THR A 171 -16.12 -7.61 -20.65
CA THR A 171 -15.43 -8.44 -21.63
C THR A 171 -14.77 -7.55 -22.67
N TRP A 172 -13.49 -7.78 -22.95
CA TRP A 172 -12.76 -7.01 -23.96
C TRP A 172 -11.83 -7.93 -24.76
N ASP A 173 -11.92 -7.92 -26.09
CA ASP A 173 -11.03 -8.68 -26.98
C ASP A 173 -10.85 -10.16 -26.56
N GLY A 174 -11.97 -10.84 -26.27
CA GLY A 174 -11.99 -12.24 -25.82
C GLY A 174 -11.61 -12.48 -24.34
N ILE A 175 -11.31 -11.43 -23.58
CA ILE A 175 -10.97 -11.49 -22.15
C ILE A 175 -12.23 -11.22 -21.32
N SER A 176 -12.76 -12.25 -20.65
CA SER A 176 -14.04 -12.20 -19.90
C SER A 176 -14.05 -11.40 -18.59
N ASN A 177 -12.88 -11.01 -18.07
CA ASN A 177 -12.74 -10.21 -16.85
C ASN A 177 -11.80 -9.02 -17.06
N ALA A 178 -11.89 -8.43 -18.25
CA ALA A 178 -11.19 -7.21 -18.56
C ALA A 178 -11.72 -6.08 -17.68
N SER A 179 -10.83 -5.23 -17.21
CA SER A 179 -11.23 -4.17 -16.29
C SER A 179 -10.27 -3.00 -16.31
N PHE A 180 -10.69 -1.85 -15.80
CA PHE A 180 -9.83 -0.69 -15.68
C PHE A 180 -10.11 0.10 -14.40
N VAL A 181 -9.10 0.87 -13.97
CA VAL A 181 -9.22 1.89 -12.92
C VAL A 181 -8.53 3.15 -13.42
N ALA A 182 -9.24 4.27 -13.35
CA ALA A 182 -8.72 5.60 -13.60
C ALA A 182 -8.64 6.37 -12.27
N THR A 183 -7.48 6.97 -12.00
CA THR A 183 -7.23 7.76 -10.79
C THR A 183 -6.73 9.15 -11.12
N GLU A 184 -7.13 10.16 -10.35
CA GLU A 184 -6.65 11.54 -10.52
C GLU A 184 -5.12 11.60 -10.50
N ASP A 185 -4.55 12.47 -11.34
CA ASP A 185 -3.17 12.90 -11.16
C ASP A 185 -3.07 13.65 -9.83
N LEU A 186 -2.16 13.18 -8.97
CA LEU A 186 -1.92 13.80 -7.68
C LEU A 186 -1.25 15.17 -7.83
N GLN A 187 -0.66 15.53 -8.97
CA GLN A 187 0.14 16.76 -9.13
C GLN A 187 1.20 16.87 -8.01
N ALA A 188 1.86 15.74 -7.75
CA ALA A 188 2.79 15.54 -6.65
C ALA A 188 4.00 14.74 -7.14
N LEU A 189 5.13 14.84 -6.42
CA LEU A 189 6.35 14.11 -6.77
C LEU A 189 6.52 12.88 -5.89
N PRO A 190 7.01 11.75 -6.42
CA PRO A 190 7.51 10.67 -5.58
C PRO A 190 8.53 11.23 -4.58
N LEU A 191 8.41 10.84 -3.30
CA LEU A 191 9.23 11.37 -2.21
C LEU A 191 10.71 11.17 -2.51
N GLU A 192 11.09 10.03 -3.10
CA GLU A 192 12.47 9.78 -3.55
C GLU A 192 13.01 10.85 -4.50
N ARG A 193 12.21 11.37 -5.42
CA ARG A 193 12.59 12.46 -6.34
C ARG A 193 12.59 13.80 -5.63
N TYR A 194 11.62 14.01 -4.73
CA TYR A 194 11.59 15.20 -3.88
C TYR A 194 12.88 15.33 -3.06
N LEU A 195 13.38 14.23 -2.46
CA LEU A 195 14.67 14.23 -1.75
C LEU A 195 15.81 14.77 -2.62
N PHE A 196 15.89 14.29 -3.85
CA PHE A 196 16.95 14.63 -4.78
C PHE A 196 16.94 16.11 -5.19
N HIS A 197 15.75 16.68 -5.37
CA HIS A 197 15.59 18.08 -5.78
C HIS A 197 15.72 19.07 -4.62
N HIS A 198 15.25 18.72 -3.42
CA HIS A 198 15.10 19.68 -2.32
C HIS A 198 16.07 19.48 -1.17
N TRP A 199 16.60 18.28 -0.96
CA TRP A 199 17.40 17.95 0.24
C TRP A 199 18.84 17.58 -0.07
N LYS A 200 19.40 18.11 -1.16
CA LYS A 200 20.83 17.93 -1.47
C LYS A 200 21.69 18.74 -0.49
N PRO A 201 22.61 18.11 0.27
CA PRO A 201 23.47 18.85 1.20
C PRO A 201 24.43 19.83 0.50
N PRO A 202 24.81 20.95 1.15
CA PRO A 202 24.34 21.41 2.46
C PRO A 202 22.91 21.97 2.42
N LEU A 203 22.11 21.70 3.45
CA LEU A 203 20.73 22.18 3.54
C LEU A 203 20.67 23.62 4.05
N SER A 204 19.76 24.42 3.50
CA SER A 204 19.30 25.64 4.16
C SER A 204 18.47 25.30 5.40
N GLU A 205 18.27 26.27 6.29
CA GLU A 205 17.38 26.13 7.44
C GLU A 205 15.95 25.77 7.02
N GLU A 206 15.45 26.40 5.95
CA GLU A 206 14.13 26.11 5.39
C GLU A 206 14.02 24.66 4.89
N SER A 207 15.00 24.19 4.11
CA SER A 207 15.02 22.80 3.61
C SER A 207 15.18 21.79 4.74
N ALA A 208 15.92 22.11 5.80
CA ALA A 208 16.05 21.26 6.98
C ALA A 208 14.72 21.16 7.75
N ASN A 209 14.02 22.27 7.94
CA ASN A 209 12.71 22.29 8.58
C ASN A 209 11.65 21.53 7.78
N ASP A 210 11.63 21.70 6.45
CA ASP A 210 10.74 20.93 5.56
C ASP A 210 11.03 19.43 5.61
N LYS A 211 12.33 19.07 5.63
CA LYS A 211 12.78 17.69 5.79
C LYS A 211 12.28 17.07 7.08
N ASP A 212 12.45 17.76 8.20
CA ASP A 212 11.98 17.31 9.50
C ASP A 212 10.46 17.14 9.53
N ALA A 213 9.71 18.07 8.95
CA ALA A 213 8.26 18.03 8.85
C ALA A 213 7.76 16.83 8.02
N ILE A 214 8.38 16.58 6.85
CA ILE A 214 8.00 15.44 5.98
C ILE A 214 8.36 14.11 6.65
N ILE A 215 9.50 14.00 7.32
CA ILE A 215 9.89 12.80 8.05
C ILE A 215 8.90 12.50 9.18
N GLY A 216 8.50 13.53 9.94
CA GLY A 216 7.47 13.41 10.96
C GLY A 216 6.12 12.98 10.38
N ALA A 217 5.66 13.65 9.32
CA ALA A 217 4.41 13.31 8.64
C ALA A 217 4.42 11.88 8.10
N LEU A 218 5.55 11.39 7.57
CA LEU A 218 5.70 10.03 7.08
C LEU A 218 5.64 9.01 8.22
N GLY A 219 6.26 9.33 9.36
CA GLY A 219 6.17 8.53 10.59
C GLY A 219 4.74 8.38 11.07
N ASP A 220 4.00 9.49 11.15
CA ASP A 220 2.60 9.48 11.56
C ASP A 220 1.68 8.78 10.55
N LEU A 221 1.85 9.03 9.25
CA LEU A 221 1.11 8.34 8.19
C LEU A 221 1.31 6.82 8.30
N THR A 222 2.56 6.37 8.45
CA THR A 222 2.88 4.93 8.57
C THR A 222 2.23 4.33 9.83
N ARG A 223 2.27 5.08 10.94
CA ARG A 223 1.63 4.68 12.19
C ARG A 223 0.12 4.56 12.03
N ARG A 224 -0.54 5.57 11.48
CA ARG A 224 -1.99 5.56 11.23
C ARG A 224 -2.37 4.39 10.34
N MET A 225 -1.64 4.16 9.25
CA MET A 225 -1.88 3.03 8.33
C MET A 225 -1.81 1.69 9.07
N HIS A 226 -0.72 1.46 9.81
CA HIS A 226 -0.55 0.24 10.58
C HIS A 226 -1.60 0.11 11.70
N SER A 227 -1.88 1.17 12.46
CA SER A 227 -2.89 1.14 13.54
C SER A 227 -4.32 0.89 13.01
N GLY A 228 -4.63 1.36 11.79
CA GLY A 228 -5.86 1.04 11.06
C GLY A 228 -5.94 -0.41 10.55
N GLY A 229 -4.88 -1.19 10.78
CA GLY A 229 -4.78 -2.59 10.38
C GLY A 229 -4.33 -2.79 8.95
N TRP A 230 -3.85 -1.75 8.26
CA TRP A 230 -3.36 -1.86 6.89
C TRP A 230 -1.84 -2.03 6.85
N VAL A 231 -1.37 -2.86 5.93
CA VAL A 231 0.04 -2.91 5.50
C VAL A 231 0.07 -2.81 3.99
N HIS A 232 1.01 -2.02 3.47
CA HIS A 232 1.15 -1.72 2.05
C HIS A 232 1.76 -2.89 1.26
N ARG A 233 2.68 -3.61 1.89
CA ARG A 233 3.51 -4.70 1.34
C ARG A 233 4.56 -4.29 0.31
N ASP A 234 4.47 -3.13 -0.31
CA ASP A 234 5.53 -2.55 -1.16
C ASP A 234 5.80 -1.09 -0.78
N PHE A 235 6.06 -0.83 0.51
CA PHE A 235 6.15 0.51 1.09
C PHE A 235 7.52 1.16 0.84
N TYR A 236 7.82 1.52 -0.42
CA TYR A 236 9.05 2.21 -0.79
C TYR A 236 8.81 3.72 -0.92
N LEU A 237 9.86 4.56 -0.78
CA LEU A 237 9.74 6.02 -0.93
C LEU A 237 9.14 6.44 -2.28
N GLY A 238 9.34 5.67 -3.34
CA GLY A 238 8.73 5.93 -4.66
C GLY A 238 7.22 5.75 -4.72
N HIS A 239 6.61 5.13 -3.70
CA HIS A 239 5.16 4.97 -3.57
C HIS A 239 4.53 5.97 -2.58
N ILE A 240 5.35 6.87 -2.03
CA ILE A 240 4.89 8.01 -1.23
C ILE A 240 5.04 9.24 -2.11
N PHE A 241 3.96 9.99 -2.32
CA PHE A 241 3.95 11.21 -3.10
C PHE A 241 3.86 12.41 -2.18
N VAL A 242 4.61 13.46 -2.50
CA VAL A 242 4.71 14.71 -1.76
C VAL A 242 4.13 15.83 -2.61
N ARG A 243 3.12 16.51 -2.09
CA ARG A 243 2.60 17.76 -2.66
C ARG A 243 3.48 18.92 -2.24
N GLU A 244 3.48 20.03 -2.97
CA GLU A 244 4.16 21.30 -2.58
C GLU A 244 3.53 21.98 -1.34
N ALA A 245 4.30 22.88 -0.71
CA ALA A 245 3.96 23.36 0.63
C ALA A 245 2.78 24.33 0.53
N GLY A 246 1.84 24.25 1.48
CA GLY A 246 0.61 25.06 1.42
C GLY A 246 -0.47 24.53 0.47
N ALA A 247 -0.34 23.31 -0.06
CA ALA A 247 -1.46 22.64 -0.71
C ALA A 247 -2.64 22.45 0.27
N ASN A 248 -3.88 22.64 -0.21
CA ASN A 248 -5.11 22.43 0.57
C ASN A 248 -5.43 20.94 0.85
N GLU A 249 -4.48 20.04 0.63
CA GLU A 249 -4.62 18.59 0.76
C GLU A 249 -3.47 18.04 1.61
N ASP A 250 -3.59 16.79 2.06
CA ASP A 250 -2.54 16.10 2.82
C ASP A 250 -1.18 16.15 2.08
N ARG A 251 -0.14 16.56 2.81
CA ARG A 251 1.23 16.71 2.30
C ARG A 251 1.78 15.42 1.69
N LEU A 252 1.41 14.26 2.25
CA LEU A 252 1.87 12.93 1.83
C LEU A 252 0.70 12.06 1.40
N CYS A 253 0.85 11.37 0.27
CA CYS A 253 -0.15 10.47 -0.29
C CYS A 253 0.48 9.12 -0.64
N VAL A 254 -0.17 8.01 -0.28
CA VAL A 254 0.29 6.65 -0.63
C VAL A 254 -0.35 6.20 -1.93
N ILE A 255 0.44 5.68 -2.86
CA ILE A 255 -0.04 5.09 -4.12
C ILE A 255 0.37 3.62 -4.26
N ASP A 256 -0.13 2.95 -5.30
CA ASP A 256 0.14 1.53 -5.60
C ASP A 256 -0.27 0.56 -4.47
N VAL A 257 -1.48 0.79 -3.96
CA VAL A 257 -2.05 0.02 -2.84
C VAL A 257 -2.57 -1.37 -3.24
N GLN A 258 -2.28 -1.83 -4.45
CA GLN A 258 -2.84 -3.08 -4.97
C GLN A 258 -2.43 -4.31 -4.18
N ARG A 259 -1.22 -4.28 -3.61
CA ARG A 259 -0.72 -5.36 -2.77
C ARG A 259 -1.01 -5.13 -1.30
N ALA A 260 -1.65 -4.02 -0.94
CA ALA A 260 -2.02 -3.73 0.42
C ALA A 260 -3.03 -4.75 0.95
N THR A 261 -2.91 -5.06 2.23
CA THR A 261 -3.76 -6.04 2.90
C THR A 261 -4.18 -5.52 4.28
N ARG A 262 -5.44 -5.73 4.63
CA ARG A 262 -5.98 -5.45 5.96
C ARG A 262 -5.81 -6.67 6.86
N ARG A 263 -5.19 -6.48 8.03
CA ARG A 263 -5.00 -7.46 9.12
C ARG A 263 -4.52 -8.85 8.64
N PRO A 264 -3.42 -8.95 7.88
CA PRO A 264 -2.86 -10.25 7.52
C PRO A 264 -2.46 -11.07 8.76
N SER A 265 -2.52 -12.40 8.65
CA SER A 265 -2.21 -13.35 9.73
C SER A 265 -0.81 -13.14 10.34
N TRP A 266 0.15 -12.69 9.54
CA TRP A 266 1.52 -12.37 9.98
C TRP A 266 1.69 -10.86 10.14
N TRP A 267 0.93 -10.27 11.06
CA TRP A 267 0.82 -8.83 11.23
C TRP A 267 2.16 -8.12 11.47
N LEU A 268 2.86 -8.47 12.55
CA LEU A 268 4.15 -7.86 12.90
C LEU A 268 5.20 -8.03 11.79
N ARG A 269 5.24 -9.21 11.15
CA ARG A 269 6.17 -9.47 10.05
C ARG A 269 5.88 -8.59 8.84
N SER A 270 4.61 -8.29 8.59
CA SER A 270 4.19 -7.42 7.49
C SER A 270 4.54 -5.96 7.77
N GLN A 271 4.33 -5.48 9.00
CA GLN A 271 4.81 -4.15 9.42
C GLN A 271 6.32 -4.02 9.29
N ILE A 272 7.08 -5.03 9.76
CA ILE A 272 8.54 -5.06 9.60
C ILE A 272 8.94 -5.03 8.13
N LYS A 273 8.18 -5.69 7.25
CA LYS A 273 8.44 -5.65 5.80
C LYS A 273 8.28 -4.22 5.26
N ASP A 274 7.20 -3.53 5.61
CA ASP A 274 6.94 -2.17 5.14
C ASP A 274 8.01 -1.20 5.63
N LEU A 275 8.32 -1.22 6.93
CA LEU A 275 9.39 -0.40 7.53
C LEU A 275 10.76 -0.72 6.91
N ALA A 276 11.03 -1.99 6.59
CA ALA A 276 12.27 -2.39 5.93
C ALA A 276 12.35 -1.96 4.46
N SER A 277 11.24 -1.98 3.72
CA SER A 277 11.15 -1.45 2.36
C SER A 277 11.39 0.06 2.34
N LEU A 278 10.83 0.79 3.32
CA LEU A 278 11.06 2.22 3.47
C LEU A 278 12.53 2.51 3.80
N HIS A 279 13.07 1.81 4.79
CA HIS A 279 14.48 1.91 5.18
C HIS A 279 15.44 1.63 4.01
N PHE A 280 15.14 0.61 3.21
CA PHE A 280 15.93 0.22 2.02
C PHE A 280 15.85 1.25 0.89
N SER A 281 14.71 1.92 0.69
CA SER A 281 14.55 2.88 -0.41
C SER A 281 15.01 4.29 -0.06
N ALA A 282 15.35 4.55 1.20
CA ALA A 282 15.91 5.82 1.67
C ALA A 282 17.41 5.91 1.37
N ASP A 283 17.76 6.80 0.45
CA ASP A 283 19.13 7.06 0.03
C ASP A 283 19.96 7.65 1.18
N PRO A 284 21.04 6.98 1.61
CA PRO A 284 21.93 7.50 2.66
C PRO A 284 22.63 8.82 2.30
N ALA A 285 22.63 9.25 1.04
CA ALA A 285 23.14 10.56 0.63
C ALA A 285 22.23 11.73 1.07
N PHE A 286 20.94 11.46 1.29
CA PHE A 286 19.95 12.47 1.69
C PHE A 286 19.36 12.20 3.09
N ILE A 287 19.36 10.93 3.54
CA ILE A 287 18.72 10.47 4.78
C ILE A 287 19.75 9.81 5.70
N ASP A 288 20.08 10.49 6.79
CA ASP A 288 21.04 10.02 7.79
C ASP A 288 20.39 9.15 8.89
N GLU A 289 21.16 8.77 9.92
CA GLU A 289 20.61 7.98 11.03
C GLU A 289 19.72 8.80 11.98
N GLU A 290 19.93 10.12 12.09
CA GLU A 290 19.08 10.99 12.92
C GLU A 290 17.69 11.13 12.31
N ASP A 291 17.60 11.26 10.98
CA ASP A 291 16.36 11.23 10.22
C ASP A 291 15.59 9.92 10.42
N ARG A 292 16.30 8.79 10.35
CA ARG A 292 15.73 7.46 10.56
C ARG A 292 15.23 7.32 12.00
N GLU A 293 15.96 7.85 12.97
CA GLU A 293 15.54 7.89 14.36
C GLU A 293 14.31 8.78 14.55
N ARG A 294 14.25 9.98 13.97
CA ARG A 294 13.10 10.89 14.00
C ARG A 294 11.84 10.22 13.43
N PHE A 295 11.95 9.56 12.29
CA PHE A 295 10.87 8.75 11.72
C PHE A 295 10.37 7.69 12.72
N LEU A 296 11.28 6.89 13.29
CA LEU A 296 10.94 5.80 14.19
C LEU A 296 10.36 6.27 15.52
N LYS A 297 10.85 7.38 16.07
CA LYS A 297 10.28 8.03 17.26
C LYS A 297 8.85 8.45 17.03
N THR A 298 8.57 9.05 15.87
CA THR A 298 7.21 9.44 15.48
C THR A 298 6.32 8.21 15.27
N TYR A 299 6.82 7.21 14.53
CA TYR A 299 6.09 5.98 14.25
C TYR A 299 5.72 5.19 15.52
N TRP A 300 6.66 5.03 16.45
CA TRP A 300 6.43 4.32 17.73
C TRP A 300 5.87 5.21 18.85
N GLN A 301 5.68 6.51 18.59
CA GLN A 301 5.25 7.51 19.57
C GLN A 301 6.08 7.47 20.85
N THR A 302 7.41 7.58 20.69
CA THR A 302 8.35 7.45 21.80
C THR A 302 9.57 8.35 21.64
N ASP A 303 10.04 8.93 22.74
CA ASP A 303 11.27 9.73 22.74
C ASP A 303 12.53 8.87 22.93
N ARG A 304 12.39 7.63 23.44
CA ARG A 304 13.51 6.74 23.75
C ARG A 304 13.20 5.29 23.39
N PHE A 305 14.14 4.64 22.69
CA PHE A 305 13.98 3.25 22.31
C PHE A 305 14.18 2.27 23.48
N SER A 306 13.14 1.50 23.77
CA SER A 306 13.18 0.36 24.69
C SER A 306 13.97 -0.81 24.10
N HIS A 307 14.23 -1.85 24.90
CA HIS A 307 14.81 -3.10 24.40
C HIS A 307 13.97 -3.72 23.27
N TYR A 308 12.64 -3.61 23.36
CA TYR A 308 11.73 -4.08 22.32
C TYR A 308 11.87 -3.29 21.02
N HIS A 309 11.94 -1.96 21.08
CA HIS A 309 12.18 -1.11 19.90
C HIS A 309 13.50 -1.47 19.22
N ARG A 310 14.58 -1.67 20.00
CA ARG A 310 15.89 -2.07 19.46
C ARG A 310 15.85 -3.47 18.82
N PHE A 311 15.09 -4.40 19.42
CA PHE A 311 14.86 -5.72 18.83
C PHE A 311 14.13 -5.61 17.49
N LEU A 312 13.04 -4.83 17.39
CA LEU A 312 12.34 -4.60 16.13
C LEU A 312 13.21 -3.91 15.09
N LEU A 313 14.00 -2.89 15.48
CA LEU A 313 14.95 -2.22 14.60
C LEU A 313 15.96 -3.21 14.00
N SER A 314 16.45 -4.15 14.81
CA SER A 314 17.33 -5.22 14.34
C SER A 314 16.66 -6.09 13.26
N TRP A 315 15.37 -6.37 13.39
CA TRP A 315 14.61 -7.13 12.38
C TRP A 315 14.35 -6.31 11.11
N ILE A 316 14.03 -5.03 11.25
CA ILE A 316 13.87 -4.10 10.14
C ILE A 316 15.16 -4.03 9.32
N ARG A 317 16.31 -3.80 9.98
CA ARG A 317 17.64 -3.75 9.33
C ARG A 317 17.97 -5.07 8.62
N ARG A 318 17.84 -6.22 9.29
CA ARG A 318 18.08 -7.55 8.68
C ARG A 318 17.17 -7.81 7.47
N LYS A 319 15.92 -7.37 7.53
CA LYS A 319 14.98 -7.50 6.41
C LYS A 319 15.35 -6.56 5.27
N GLY A 320 15.77 -5.33 5.56
CA GLY A 320 16.32 -4.36 4.61
C GLY A 320 17.54 -4.91 3.89
N ASP A 321 18.50 -5.50 4.62
CA ASP A 321 19.68 -6.16 4.04
C ASP A 321 19.32 -7.32 3.11
N ARG A 322 18.23 -8.02 3.39
CA ARG A 322 17.72 -9.09 2.50
C ARG A 322 17.12 -8.51 1.23
N ILE A 323 16.41 -7.38 1.32
CA ILE A 323 15.89 -6.66 0.14
C ILE A 323 17.08 -6.17 -0.69
N ARG A 324 18.08 -5.54 -0.06
CA ARG A 324 19.33 -5.10 -0.71
C ARG A 324 19.99 -6.20 -1.52
N ARG A 325 20.33 -7.33 -0.89
CA ARG A 325 21.00 -8.44 -1.57
C ARG A 325 20.18 -9.03 -2.72
N HIS A 326 18.86 -9.04 -2.57
CA HIS A 326 17.97 -9.49 -3.64
C HIS A 326 18.00 -8.52 -4.83
N THR A 327 17.92 -7.21 -4.55
CA THR A 327 18.00 -6.16 -5.58
C THR A 327 19.35 -6.15 -6.29
N GLU A 328 20.46 -6.24 -5.56
CA GLU A 328 21.81 -6.33 -6.14
C GLU A 328 21.93 -7.54 -7.07
N LYS A 329 21.44 -8.71 -6.64
CA LYS A 329 21.42 -9.91 -7.48
C LYS A 329 20.53 -9.75 -8.72
N SER A 330 19.38 -9.10 -8.58
CA SER A 330 18.41 -8.94 -9.67
C SER A 330 18.85 -7.91 -10.71
N LEU A 331 19.53 -6.85 -10.29
CA LEU A 331 19.97 -5.76 -11.17
C LEU A 331 21.41 -5.95 -11.65
N GLY A 332 22.20 -6.82 -11.01
CA GLY A 332 23.61 -7.01 -11.33
C GLY A 332 24.50 -5.81 -10.97
N ILE A 333 24.02 -4.91 -10.12
CA ILE A 333 24.75 -3.71 -9.68
C ILE A 333 24.86 -3.66 -8.15
N PRO A 334 25.94 -3.08 -7.59
CA PRO A 334 26.05 -2.82 -6.15
C PRO A 334 24.99 -1.83 -5.66
N TYR A 335 24.58 -1.94 -4.39
CA TYR A 335 23.57 -1.04 -3.80
C TYR A 335 23.99 0.44 -3.79
N ARG A 336 25.28 0.74 -3.70
CA ARG A 336 25.76 2.14 -3.83
C ARG A 336 25.44 2.77 -5.19
N ASP A 337 25.27 1.95 -6.23
CA ASP A 337 24.99 2.41 -7.60
C ASP A 337 23.48 2.32 -7.90
N PHE A 338 22.69 1.65 -7.05
CA PHE A 338 21.22 1.60 -7.14
C PHE A 338 20.60 3.00 -7.16
N PHE A 339 21.10 3.92 -6.32
CA PHE A 339 20.58 5.28 -6.25
C PHE A 339 20.99 6.15 -7.43
N LYS A 340 22.18 5.92 -8.01
CA LYS A 340 22.64 6.68 -9.19
C LYS A 340 21.69 6.49 -10.37
N ASN A 341 21.29 5.26 -10.64
CA ASN A 341 20.37 4.92 -11.74
C ASN A 341 18.91 5.34 -11.49
N LYS A 342 18.62 5.94 -10.34
CA LYS A 342 17.27 6.32 -9.92
C LYS A 342 16.97 7.78 -10.19
N TYR A 343 18.02 8.60 -10.21
CA TYR A 343 17.95 10.05 -10.39
C TYR A 343 18.39 10.51 -11.78
N TYR A 344 19.12 9.64 -12.49
CA TYR A 344 19.64 9.81 -13.85
C TYR A 344 19.19 8.63 -14.69
#